data_AF-K9XLA9-F1
#
_entry.id   AF-K9XLA9-F1
#
_cell.length_a   1.000
_cell.length_b   1.000
_cell.length_c   1.000
_cell.angle_alpha   90.00
_cell.angle_beta   90.00
_cell.angle_gamma   90.00
#
_symmetry.space_group_name_H-M   'P 1'
#
loop_
_entity.id
_entity.type
_entity.pdbx_description
1 polymer ?
#
loop_
_entity_poly.entity_id
_entity_poly.type
_entity_poly.pdbx_seq_one_letter_code
_entity_poly.pdbx_strand_id
1 'polypeptide(L)'
;MSKQLDEAVSREIANNIKSKAKQSFDNAYKAALATDGAVYVQGFLVLAAKPYRIIEHSWIELEDRIIDPTLPFLNHKAEDLYYYPAQQLTLKQLKAAVEEAQEDYPEDNPLPVYGAAPYEYYGDVMLGGIEYLAAYQAAEAKWKELNDPQYN
;
A
#
# COMPACT_ATOMS: atom_id res chain seq x y z
N MET A 1 4.12 -13.86 11.20
CA MET A 1 3.49 -14.70 10.16
C MET A 1 3.14 -13.81 8.98
N SER A 2 3.33 -14.26 7.74
CA SER A 2 2.88 -13.51 6.56
C SER A 2 1.35 -13.53 6.52
N LYS A 3 0.72 -12.36 6.47
CA LYS A 3 -0.72 -12.24 6.27
C LYS A 3 -1.06 -12.66 4.83
N GLN A 4 -2.18 -13.35 4.65
CA GLN A 4 -2.66 -13.73 3.32
C GLN A 4 -3.66 -12.71 2.79
N LEU A 5 -3.66 -12.51 1.47
CA LEU A 5 -4.65 -11.68 0.80
C LEU A 5 -6.00 -12.40 0.77
N ASP A 6 -7.04 -11.76 1.31
CA ASP A 6 -8.43 -12.23 1.20
C ASP A 6 -9.07 -11.62 -0.05
N GLU A 7 -9.04 -12.36 -1.16
CA GLU A 7 -9.53 -11.87 -2.46
C GLU A 7 -11.03 -11.56 -2.45
N ALA A 8 -11.82 -12.37 -1.74
CA ALA A 8 -13.27 -12.23 -1.71
C ALA A 8 -13.65 -10.91 -1.02
N VAL A 9 -13.11 -10.70 0.18
CA VAL A 9 -13.37 -9.48 0.96
C VAL A 9 -12.78 -8.25 0.27
N SER A 10 -11.61 -8.38 -0.35
CA SER A 10 -11.00 -7.30 -1.15
C SER A 10 -11.93 -6.81 -2.28
N ARG A 11 -12.56 -7.73 -3.01
CA ARG A 11 -13.50 -7.41 -4.09
C ARG A 11 -14.82 -6.85 -3.56
N GLU A 12 -15.33 -7.39 -2.45
CA GLU A 12 -16.55 -6.89 -1.81
C GLU A 12 -16.38 -5.44 -1.36
N ILE A 13 -15.31 -5.14 -0.61
CA ILE A 13 -15.01 -3.79 -0.15
C ILE A 13 -14.77 -2.86 -1.32
N ALA A 14 -14.04 -3.30 -2.35
CA ALA A 14 -13.80 -2.50 -3.54
C ALA A 14 -15.10 -2.05 -4.24
N ASN A 15 -16.11 -2.94 -4.30
CA ASN A 15 -17.42 -2.60 -4.83
C ASN A 15 -18.17 -1.62 -3.93
N ASN A 16 -18.14 -1.85 -2.60
CA ASN A 16 -18.83 -1.01 -1.63
C ASN A 16 -18.31 0.43 -1.63
N ILE A 17 -16.99 0.61 -1.70
CA ILE A 17 -16.36 1.94 -1.70
C ILE A 17 -16.23 2.55 -3.10
N LYS A 18 -16.63 1.82 -4.15
CA LYS A 18 -16.49 2.20 -5.56
C LYS A 18 -15.03 2.54 -5.91
N SER A 19 -14.13 1.60 -5.64
CA SER A 19 -12.69 1.72 -5.86
C SER A 19 -12.34 2.14 -7.29
N LYS A 20 -11.17 2.77 -7.45
CA LYS A 20 -10.62 3.22 -8.74
C LYS A 20 -9.22 2.68 -9.00
N ALA A 21 -8.94 2.29 -10.25
CA ALA A 21 -7.72 1.59 -10.65
C ALA A 21 -6.37 2.24 -10.32
N LYS A 22 -6.32 3.57 -10.18
CA LYS A 22 -5.08 4.34 -9.98
C LYS A 22 -5.09 5.16 -8.69
N GLN A 23 -5.94 4.80 -7.74
CA GLN A 23 -6.12 5.53 -6.49
C GLN A 23 -6.01 4.59 -5.30
N SER A 24 -4.91 3.82 -5.23
CA SER A 24 -4.73 2.81 -4.17
C SER A 24 -4.81 3.40 -2.77
N PHE A 25 -4.17 4.55 -2.53
CA PHE A 25 -4.23 5.26 -1.25
C PHE A 25 -5.65 5.72 -0.88
N ASP A 26 -6.38 6.34 -1.81
CA ASP A 26 -7.77 6.76 -1.57
C ASP A 26 -8.71 5.55 -1.38
N ASN A 27 -8.51 4.47 -2.14
CA ASN A 27 -9.26 3.23 -1.97
C ASN A 27 -9.00 2.64 -0.58
N ALA A 28 -7.74 2.55 -0.16
CA ALA A 28 -7.38 2.03 1.17
C ALA A 28 -7.90 2.92 2.29
N TYR A 29 -7.83 4.25 2.14
CA TYR A 29 -8.41 5.21 3.09
C TYR A 29 -9.93 5.00 3.25
N LYS A 30 -10.67 4.92 2.13
CA LYS A 30 -12.11 4.65 2.15
C LYS A 30 -12.43 3.27 2.73
N ALA A 31 -11.61 2.26 2.43
CA ALA A 31 -11.77 0.93 2.99
C ALA A 31 -11.55 0.94 4.51
N ALA A 32 -10.55 1.66 5.01
CA ALA A 32 -10.29 1.82 6.44
C ALA A 32 -11.44 2.56 7.15
N LEU A 33 -12.10 3.53 6.49
CA LEU A 33 -13.29 4.20 7.02
C LEU A 33 -14.51 3.27 7.07
N ALA A 34 -14.63 2.33 6.13
CA ALA A 34 -15.77 1.44 6.00
C ALA A 34 -15.63 0.13 6.80
N THR A 35 -14.45 -0.16 7.34
CA THR A 35 -14.13 -1.45 7.98
C THR A 35 -13.68 -1.23 9.41
N ASP A 36 -14.46 -1.72 10.36
CA ASP A 36 -14.11 -1.61 11.77
C ASP A 36 -12.90 -2.47 12.13
N GLY A 37 -12.04 -1.96 13.00
CA GLY A 37 -10.79 -2.63 13.39
C GLY A 37 -9.70 -2.71 12.30
N ALA A 38 -9.92 -2.10 11.13
CA ALA A 38 -8.91 -2.08 10.06
C ALA A 38 -7.73 -1.16 10.39
N VAL A 39 -6.54 -1.63 10.03
CA VAL A 39 -5.31 -0.84 10.01
C VAL A 39 -5.04 -0.45 8.56
N TYR A 40 -4.90 0.84 8.30
CA TYR A 40 -4.46 1.33 7.01
C TYR A 40 -2.96 1.10 6.87
N VAL A 41 -2.54 0.58 5.71
CA VAL A 41 -1.14 0.27 5.44
C VAL A 41 -0.74 0.89 4.10
N GLN A 42 0.42 1.53 4.08
CA GLN A 42 1.07 2.03 2.85
C GLN A 42 2.50 1.50 2.77
N GLY A 43 2.96 1.26 1.54
CA GLY A 43 4.27 0.68 1.28
C GLY A 43 4.41 0.29 -0.18
N PHE A 44 4.97 -0.90 -0.43
CA PHE A 44 5.27 -1.35 -1.78
C PHE A 44 4.59 -2.67 -2.10
N LEU A 45 4.22 -2.82 -3.37
CA LEU A 45 3.68 -4.05 -3.94
C LEU A 45 4.58 -4.49 -5.09
N VAL A 46 5.09 -5.72 -5.01
CA VAL A 46 5.78 -6.38 -6.13
C VAL A 46 4.76 -7.21 -6.90
N LEU A 47 4.64 -6.90 -8.19
CA LEU A 47 3.79 -7.62 -9.13
C LEU A 47 4.62 -8.66 -9.88
N ALA A 48 4.40 -9.93 -9.56
CA ALA A 48 5.18 -11.06 -10.06
C ALA A 48 4.71 -11.60 -11.43
N ALA A 49 4.20 -10.73 -12.29
CA ALA A 49 3.82 -11.07 -13.66
C ALA A 49 4.51 -10.12 -14.63
N LYS A 50 5.16 -10.71 -15.65
CA LYS A 50 6.04 -9.98 -16.56
C LYS A 50 5.28 -8.82 -17.26
N PRO A 51 5.87 -7.60 -17.32
CA PRO A 51 7.14 -7.21 -16.70
C PRO A 51 7.02 -7.05 -15.18
N TYR A 52 7.95 -7.67 -14.44
CA TYR A 52 8.04 -7.52 -12.99
C TYR A 52 8.18 -6.05 -12.63
N ARG A 53 7.35 -5.55 -11.72
CA ARG A 53 7.39 -4.15 -11.29
C ARG A 53 7.13 -4.01 -9.79
N ILE A 54 7.78 -3.03 -9.21
CA ILE A 54 7.52 -2.54 -7.86
C ILE A 54 6.67 -1.29 -8.01
N ILE A 55 5.56 -1.19 -7.29
CA ILE A 55 4.73 0.01 -7.24
C ILE A 55 4.52 0.44 -5.80
N GLU A 56 4.47 1.75 -5.57
CA GLU A 56 3.96 2.27 -4.31
C GLU A 56 2.45 1.99 -4.23
N HIS A 57 2.01 1.46 -3.09
CA HIS A 57 0.66 0.93 -2.95
C HIS A 57 0.17 1.04 -1.52
N SER A 58 -1.15 0.92 -1.36
CA SER A 58 -1.78 0.93 -0.05
C SER A 58 -2.97 -0.02 -0.02
N TRP A 59 -3.17 -0.62 1.15
CA TRP A 59 -4.19 -1.62 1.46
C TRP A 59 -4.63 -1.46 2.91
N ILE A 60 -5.55 -2.30 3.36
CA ILE A 60 -5.88 -2.40 4.78
C ILE A 60 -5.53 -3.80 5.29
N GLU A 61 -5.18 -3.88 6.56
CA GLU A 61 -4.93 -5.14 7.25
C GLU A 61 -5.95 -5.30 8.38
N LEU A 62 -6.50 -6.51 8.47
CA LEU A 62 -7.14 -7.01 9.67
C LEU A 62 -6.14 -7.92 10.39
N GLU A 63 -6.51 -8.41 11.58
CA GLU A 63 -5.61 -9.18 12.47
C GLU A 63 -4.85 -10.30 11.75
N ASP A 64 -5.53 -11.05 10.89
CA ASP A 64 -5.01 -12.27 10.23
C ASP A 64 -4.82 -12.14 8.70
N ARG A 65 -5.26 -11.05 8.07
CA ARG A 65 -5.36 -10.96 6.60
C ARG A 65 -5.12 -9.57 6.03
N ILE A 66 -4.69 -9.55 4.77
CA ILE A 66 -4.61 -8.37 3.91
C ILE A 66 -5.90 -8.25 3.13
N ILE A 67 -6.41 -7.03 3.01
CA ILE A 67 -7.52 -6.67 2.14
C ILE A 67 -7.03 -5.54 1.24
N ASP A 68 -7.01 -5.79 -0.06
CA ASP A 68 -6.58 -4.81 -1.06
C ASP A 68 -7.79 -4.34 -1.88
N PRO A 69 -8.38 -3.17 -1.56
CA PRO A 69 -9.52 -2.65 -2.29
C PRO A 69 -9.19 -2.24 -3.73
N THR A 70 -7.92 -2.28 -4.14
CA THR A 70 -7.46 -2.03 -5.52
C THR A 70 -7.25 -3.32 -6.30
N LEU A 71 -7.33 -4.48 -5.66
CA LEU A 71 -7.17 -5.81 -6.26
C LEU A 71 -7.92 -6.01 -7.59
N PRO A 72 -9.19 -5.58 -7.76
CA PRO A 72 -9.92 -5.77 -9.02
C PRO A 72 -9.25 -5.13 -10.24
N PHE A 73 -8.37 -4.15 -10.04
CA PHE A 73 -7.69 -3.41 -11.10
C PHE A 73 -6.23 -3.82 -11.29
N LEU A 74 -5.69 -4.65 -10.39
CA LEU A 74 -4.33 -5.16 -10.52
C LEU A 74 -4.20 -6.18 -11.64
N ASN A 75 -5.28 -6.91 -11.98
CA ASN A 75 -5.27 -7.98 -12.99
C ASN A 75 -4.20 -9.06 -12.74
N HIS A 76 -3.93 -9.34 -11.46
CA HIS A 76 -2.97 -10.35 -11.00
C HIS A 76 -3.66 -11.27 -10.00
N LYS A 77 -3.15 -12.51 -9.89
CA LYS A 77 -3.62 -13.45 -8.87
C LYS A 77 -2.95 -13.14 -7.53
N ALA A 78 -3.57 -13.52 -6.41
CA ALA A 78 -2.99 -13.34 -5.08
C ALA A 78 -1.56 -13.93 -4.95
N GLU A 79 -1.28 -15.05 -5.60
CA GLU A 79 0.04 -15.70 -5.62
C GLU A 79 1.14 -14.86 -6.30
N ASP A 80 0.75 -13.90 -7.14
CA ASP A 80 1.67 -13.00 -7.84
C ASP A 80 1.85 -11.65 -7.12
N LEU A 81 1.24 -11.47 -5.95
CA LEU A 81 1.20 -10.21 -5.22
C LEU A 81 2.01 -10.31 -3.92
N TYR A 82 3.09 -9.55 -3.84
CA TYR A 82 3.94 -9.51 -2.64
C TYR A 82 3.89 -8.13 -2.01
N TYR A 83 3.28 -8.06 -0.82
CA TYR A 83 3.04 -6.84 -0.07
C TYR A 83 4.19 -6.57 0.92
N TYR A 84 4.71 -5.35 0.89
CA TYR A 84 5.81 -4.88 1.74
C TYR A 84 5.35 -3.63 2.51
N PRO A 85 4.86 -3.79 3.75
CA PRO A 85 4.37 -2.67 4.54
C PRO A 85 5.53 -1.73 4.90
N ALA A 86 5.33 -0.43 4.70
CA ALA A 86 6.24 0.60 5.17
C ALA A 86 5.68 1.29 6.43
N GLN A 87 4.43 1.76 6.36
CA GLN A 87 3.77 2.46 7.44
C GLN A 87 2.39 1.88 7.71
N GLN A 88 2.03 1.81 8.99
CA GLN A 88 0.75 1.31 9.46
C GLN A 88 0.10 2.36 10.36
N LEU A 89 -1.14 2.72 10.04
CA LEU A 89 -1.90 3.74 10.76
C LEU A 89 -3.25 3.16 11.19
N THR A 90 -3.57 3.27 12.47
CA THR A 90 -4.94 3.08 12.94
C THR A 90 -5.84 4.14 12.31
N LEU A 91 -7.15 3.89 12.22
CA LEU A 91 -8.08 4.87 11.66
C LEU A 91 -8.00 6.24 12.34
N LYS A 92 -7.74 6.27 13.67
CA LYS A 92 -7.56 7.52 14.42
C LYS A 92 -6.32 8.29 13.95
N GLN A 93 -5.18 7.60 13.78
CA GLN A 93 -3.93 8.21 13.31
C GLN A 93 -4.06 8.68 11.86
N LEU A 94 -4.69 7.86 11.01
CA LEU A 94 -4.92 8.18 9.60
C LEU A 94 -5.76 9.45 9.43
N LYS A 95 -6.86 9.58 10.19
CA LYS A 95 -7.70 10.79 10.16
C LYS A 95 -6.93 12.04 10.60
N ALA A 96 -6.18 11.93 11.70
CA ALA A 96 -5.38 13.05 12.19
C ALA A 96 -4.33 13.50 11.17
N ALA A 97 -3.64 12.56 10.53
CA ALA A 97 -2.64 12.87 9.51
C ALA A 97 -3.24 13.51 8.25
N VAL A 98 -4.42 13.05 7.82
CA VAL A 98 -5.13 13.64 6.67
C VAL A 98 -5.63 15.05 7.00
N GLU A 99 -6.15 15.27 8.21
CA GLU A 99 -6.60 16.58 8.68
C GLU A 99 -5.44 17.57 8.76
N GLU A 100 -4.33 17.18 9.38
CA GLU A 100 -3.09 17.99 9.46
C GLU A 100 -2.59 18.38 8.06
N ALA A 101 -2.50 17.41 7.13
CA ALA A 101 -2.06 17.68 5.77
C ALA A 101 -2.99 18.64 5.01
N GLN A 102 -4.31 18.54 5.23
CA GLN A 102 -5.30 19.42 4.61
C GLN A 102 -5.28 20.84 5.21
N GLU A 103 -4.97 20.98 6.50
CA GLU A 103 -4.82 22.29 7.15
C GLU A 103 -3.58 23.02 6.64
N ASP A 104 -2.46 22.32 6.50
CA ASP A 104 -1.21 22.89 6.03
C ASP A 104 -1.24 23.21 4.52
N TYR A 105 -1.80 22.31 3.71
CA TYR A 105 -1.82 22.39 2.24
C TYR A 105 -3.17 21.93 1.66
N PRO A 106 -4.23 22.77 1.72
CA PRO A 106 -5.59 22.37 1.33
C PRO A 106 -5.78 22.05 -0.16
N GLU A 107 -4.86 22.51 -1.01
CA GLU A 107 -4.87 22.27 -2.46
C GLU A 107 -4.12 20.97 -2.84
N ASP A 108 -3.34 20.39 -1.92
CA ASP A 108 -2.53 19.20 -2.16
C ASP A 108 -3.29 17.91 -1.78
N ASN A 109 -2.88 16.79 -2.36
CA ASN A 109 -3.45 15.49 -2.00
C ASN A 109 -2.85 15.04 -0.64
N PRO A 110 -3.67 14.82 0.40
CA PRO A 110 -3.18 14.46 1.74
C PRO A 110 -2.67 13.01 1.84
N LEU A 111 -2.76 12.24 0.76
CA LEU A 111 -2.28 10.87 0.69
C LEU A 111 -1.26 10.71 -0.46
N PRO A 112 -0.22 9.89 -0.29
CA PRO A 112 0.13 9.10 0.91
C PRO A 112 0.61 9.93 2.11
N VAL A 113 0.54 9.35 3.31
CA VAL A 113 0.96 10.01 4.55
C VAL A 113 2.46 9.87 4.74
N TYR A 114 3.26 10.84 4.29
CA TYR A 114 4.68 10.85 4.63
C TYR A 114 4.81 11.41 6.05
N GLY A 115 5.29 10.59 7.00
CA GLY A 115 5.44 10.97 8.40
C GLY A 115 6.36 12.18 8.62
N ALA A 116 6.58 12.55 9.87
CA ALA A 116 7.37 13.73 10.22
C ALA A 116 8.78 13.69 9.60
N ALA A 117 9.23 14.84 9.10
CA ALA A 117 10.59 15.07 8.62
C ALA A 117 11.65 14.57 9.64
N PRO A 118 12.85 14.14 9.19
CA PRO A 118 13.41 14.35 7.86
C PRO A 118 12.94 13.34 6.81
N TYR A 119 12.57 13.84 5.64
CA TYR A 119 12.30 13.00 4.47
C TYR A 119 13.62 12.47 3.89
N GLU A 120 13.71 11.16 3.70
CA GLU A 120 14.82 10.55 2.99
C GLU A 120 14.51 10.44 1.49
N TYR A 121 15.52 10.74 0.68
CA TYR A 121 15.46 10.65 -0.78
C TYR A 121 16.18 9.38 -1.23
N TYR A 122 15.59 8.63 -2.16
CA TYR A 122 16.25 7.48 -2.79
C TYR A 122 16.20 7.60 -4.32
N GLY A 123 17.35 7.87 -4.94
CA GLY A 123 17.41 8.31 -6.34
C GLY A 123 16.72 9.66 -6.50
N ASP A 124 15.83 9.79 -7.49
CA ASP A 124 15.01 10.99 -7.70
C ASP A 124 13.64 10.93 -6.97
N VAL A 125 13.39 9.91 -6.14
CA VAL A 125 12.09 9.68 -5.47
C VAL A 125 12.19 10.04 -3.99
N MET A 126 11.32 10.96 -3.54
CA MET A 126 11.15 11.27 -2.12
C MET A 126 10.38 10.11 -1.46
N LEU A 127 11.03 9.34 -0.60
CA LEU A 127 10.46 8.13 0.01
C LEU A 127 10.42 8.26 1.53
N GLY A 128 9.48 9.07 2.05
CA GLY A 128 9.13 9.10 3.48
C GLY A 128 10.32 9.02 4.46
N GLY A 129 10.18 8.22 5.52
CA GLY A 129 11.24 7.94 6.50
C GLY A 129 11.91 6.56 6.31
N ILE A 130 12.78 6.18 7.25
CA ILE A 130 13.60 4.94 7.19
C ILE A 130 12.78 3.65 6.95
N GLU A 131 11.53 3.61 7.39
CA GLU A 131 10.63 2.47 7.20
C GLU A 131 10.28 2.25 5.73
N TYR A 132 10.11 3.34 4.97
CA TYR A 132 9.89 3.31 3.53
C TYR A 132 11.10 2.77 2.79
N LEU A 133 12.30 3.19 3.16
CA LEU A 133 13.54 2.68 2.58
C LEU A 133 13.67 1.17 2.82
N ALA A 134 13.43 0.72 4.05
CA ALA A 134 13.50 -0.70 4.39
C ALA A 134 12.48 -1.53 3.60
N ALA A 135 11.24 -1.05 3.47
CA ALA A 135 10.19 -1.72 2.70
C ALA A 135 10.54 -1.76 1.19
N TYR A 136 11.08 -0.67 0.64
CA TYR A 136 11.52 -0.64 -0.75
C TYR A 136 12.67 -1.61 -1.01
N GLN A 137 13.68 -1.65 -0.14
CA GLN A 137 14.80 -2.58 -0.28
C GLN A 137 14.35 -4.04 -0.20
N ALA A 138 13.38 -4.36 0.67
CA ALA A 138 12.79 -5.69 0.74
C ALA A 138 12.01 -6.05 -0.54
N ALA A 139 11.24 -5.11 -1.08
CA ALA A 139 10.54 -5.27 -2.36
C ALA A 139 11.53 -5.43 -3.52
N GLU A 140 12.62 -4.67 -3.53
CA GLU A 140 13.69 -4.75 -4.54
C GLU A 140 14.41 -6.10 -4.49
N ALA A 141 14.71 -6.61 -3.30
CA ALA A 141 15.29 -7.94 -3.15
C ALA A 141 14.39 -9.02 -3.75
N LYS A 142 13.07 -8.95 -3.51
CA LYS A 142 12.13 -9.90 -4.11
C LYS A 142 11.99 -9.73 -5.61
N TRP A 143 11.95 -8.50 -6.10
CA TRP A 143 11.94 -8.24 -7.53
C TRP A 143 13.20 -8.79 -8.23
N LYS A 144 14.39 -8.63 -7.62
CA LYS A 144 15.65 -9.22 -8.11
C LYS A 144 15.59 -10.74 -8.14
N GLU A 145 15.09 -11.38 -7.08
CA GLU A 145 14.89 -12.83 -7.02
C GLU A 145 14.00 -13.34 -8.16
N LEU A 146 12.88 -12.65 -8.42
CA LEU A 146 11.92 -13.01 -9.47
C LEU A 146 12.44 -12.75 -10.89
N ASN A 147 13.37 -11.80 -11.06
CA ASN A 147 13.93 -11.42 -12.35
C ASN A 147 15.28 -12.11 -12.65
N ASP A 148 15.82 -12.88 -11.70
CA ASP A 148 17.07 -13.62 -11.90
C ASP A 148 16.86 -14.78 -12.89
N PRO A 149 17.66 -14.87 -13.97
CA PRO A 149 17.63 -15.99 -14.91
C PRO A 149 17.97 -17.35 -14.29
N GLN A 150 18.61 -17.41 -13.11
CA GLN A 150 18.93 -18.68 -12.45
C GLN A 150 17.72 -19.35 -11.77
N TYR A 151 16.64 -18.59 -11.50
CA TYR A 151 15.44 -19.08 -10.82
C TYR A 151 14.20 -19.14 -11.74
N ASN A 152 14.34 -18.86 -13.04
CA ASN A 152 13.28 -18.92 -14.05
C ASN A 152 13.57 -19.92 -15.17
#